data_AF-A0A6G0M909-F1
#
_entry.id   AF-A0A6G0M909-F1
#
_cell.length_a   1.000
_cell.length_b   1.000
_cell.length_c   1.000
_cell.angle_alpha   90.00
_cell.angle_beta   90.00
_cell.angle_gamma   90.00
#
_symmetry.space_group_name_H-M   'P 1'
#
loop_
_entity.id
_entity.type
_entity.pdbx_description
1 polymer ?
#
loop_
_entity_poly.entity_id
_entity_poly.type
_entity_poly.pdbx_seq_one_letter_code
_entity_poly.pdbx_strand_id
1 'polypeptide(L)'
;MLQAPDDIPACTTGSDSVCIHNYYNSLWEWVTGTDSTPGRALMKISVFRNRYADTVALSVLPGMVMVQMLLMGVISLYQIMSHKQSVLLTQIWAYRCQNGRMQVFYLAQITYHLIYNSDLYYVGLVTGTLTVESVANLTFSFFIFSYSFINLAKARSGEQQLDRYSRLTWETMQILITTCVAASLYSIRSQSLSWIVDYNGQLLRQTTTLGKKYCGLHDSCFLMHVNLAVVVAVVSTALGLTALSASYFAQKR
;
A
#
# COMPACT_ATOMS: atom_id res chain seq x y z
N MET A 1 -1.48 4.44 -19.40
CA MET A 1 -2.17 3.23 -18.90
C MET A 1 -1.35 2.03 -19.33
N LEU A 2 -1.10 1.05 -18.45
CA LEU A 2 -0.51 -0.22 -18.87
C LEU A 2 -1.55 -0.98 -19.69
N GLN A 3 -1.24 -1.30 -20.95
CA GLN A 3 -2.10 -1.99 -21.91
C GLN A 3 -1.34 -3.23 -22.41
N ALA A 4 -2.02 -4.36 -22.51
CA ALA A 4 -1.45 -5.64 -22.95
C ALA A 4 -2.50 -6.48 -23.69
N PRO A 5 -2.18 -7.08 -24.84
CA PRO A 5 -3.16 -7.86 -25.61
C PRO A 5 -3.67 -9.06 -24.82
N ASP A 6 -4.91 -9.47 -25.10
CA ASP A 6 -5.48 -10.66 -24.45
C ASP A 6 -4.67 -11.93 -24.77
N ASP A 7 -4.11 -12.00 -25.98
CA ASP A 7 -3.24 -13.10 -26.43
C ASP A 7 -1.85 -13.08 -25.77
N ILE A 8 -1.39 -11.93 -25.26
CA ILE A 8 -0.08 -11.77 -24.61
C ILE A 8 -0.22 -10.82 -23.41
N PRO A 9 -0.85 -11.27 -22.31
CA PRO A 9 -1.11 -10.42 -21.17
C PRO A 9 0.18 -10.10 -20.41
N ALA A 10 0.18 -8.97 -19.70
CA ALA A 10 1.26 -8.58 -18.82
C ALA A 10 0.95 -9.03 -17.40
N CYS A 11 1.73 -9.98 -16.86
CA CYS A 11 1.47 -10.59 -15.56
C CYS A 11 2.43 -10.12 -14.46
N THR A 12 2.01 -10.18 -13.20
CA THR A 12 2.95 -10.02 -12.06
C THR A 12 3.99 -11.15 -12.10
N THR A 13 5.16 -10.93 -11.51
CA THR A 13 6.11 -12.02 -11.28
C THR A 13 5.62 -12.95 -10.16
N GLY A 14 5.90 -14.25 -10.27
CA GLY A 14 5.57 -15.25 -9.23
C GLY A 14 4.57 -16.33 -9.68
N SER A 15 4.25 -17.26 -8.78
CA SER A 15 3.35 -18.40 -9.05
C SER A 15 1.86 -18.04 -9.00
N ASP A 16 1.48 -17.07 -8.16
CA ASP A 16 0.13 -16.50 -8.11
C ASP A 16 0.09 -15.24 -8.98
N SER A 17 0.47 -15.39 -10.25
CA SER A 17 0.60 -14.29 -11.19
C SER A 17 -0.76 -13.70 -11.51
N VAL A 18 -0.88 -12.38 -11.42
CA VAL A 18 -2.11 -11.67 -11.82
C VAL A 18 -1.85 -10.98 -13.14
N CYS A 19 -2.66 -11.33 -14.13
CA CYS A 19 -2.47 -10.87 -15.48
C CYS A 19 -3.39 -9.68 -15.76
N ILE A 20 -2.79 -8.66 -16.37
CA ILE A 20 -3.52 -7.52 -16.89
C ILE A 20 -3.83 -7.83 -18.35
N HIS A 21 -5.13 -7.92 -18.62
CA HIS A 21 -5.69 -8.09 -19.94
C HIS A 21 -6.28 -6.76 -20.38
N ASN A 22 -5.70 -6.11 -21.39
CA ASN A 22 -6.36 -4.99 -22.05
C ASN A 22 -5.66 -4.59 -23.35
N TYR A 23 -6.12 -5.12 -24.49
CA TYR A 23 -5.91 -4.43 -25.77
C TYR A 23 -7.00 -3.40 -25.96
N TYR A 24 -8.26 -3.86 -26.03
CA TYR A 24 -9.48 -3.07 -26.08
C TYR A 24 -10.60 -4.09 -25.96
N ASN A 25 -11.40 -4.11 -24.90
CA ASN A 25 -12.67 -4.86 -24.96
C ASN A 25 -13.64 -4.10 -25.88
N SER A 26 -13.32 -4.04 -27.17
CA SER A 26 -14.03 -3.35 -28.23
C SER A 26 -14.59 -4.40 -29.18
N LEU A 27 -15.90 -4.38 -29.39
CA LEU A 27 -16.38 -4.54 -30.76
C LEU A 27 -15.63 -3.49 -31.57
N TRP A 28 -14.69 -3.92 -32.40
CA TRP A 28 -13.97 -3.00 -33.26
C TRP A 28 -14.98 -2.42 -34.26
N GLU A 29 -15.41 -1.19 -34.03
CA GLU A 29 -16.12 -0.45 -35.07
C GLU A 29 -15.05 0.27 -35.90
N TRP A 30 -14.50 -0.46 -36.85
CA TRP A 30 -13.53 0.08 -37.80
C TRP A 30 -14.27 1.06 -38.72
N VAL A 31 -14.01 2.36 -38.56
CA VAL A 31 -14.38 3.33 -39.59
C VAL A 31 -13.14 3.62 -40.40
N THR A 32 -13.04 2.97 -41.56
CA THR A 32 -12.00 3.24 -42.55
C THR A 32 -12.38 4.47 -43.38
N GLY A 33 -11.51 5.47 -43.42
CA GLY A 33 -11.63 6.64 -44.29
C GLY A 33 -10.42 6.77 -45.21
N THR A 34 -10.53 7.62 -46.23
CA THR A 34 -9.37 8.05 -47.02
C THR A 34 -8.70 9.21 -46.29
N ASP A 35 -7.39 9.12 -46.06
CA ASP A 35 -6.62 10.27 -45.60
C ASP A 35 -6.47 11.27 -46.76
N SER A 36 -6.23 12.54 -46.42
CA SER A 36 -5.94 13.62 -47.36
C SER A 36 -4.67 13.38 -48.19
N THR A 37 -3.82 12.44 -47.76
CA THR A 37 -2.63 12.01 -48.48
C THR A 37 -2.91 10.75 -49.32
N PRO A 38 -2.64 10.78 -50.64
CA PRO A 38 -2.89 9.63 -51.50
C PRO A 38 -2.06 8.43 -51.06
N GLY A 39 -2.71 7.27 -50.92
CA GLY A 39 -2.08 6.02 -50.49
C GLY A 39 -2.11 5.75 -48.99
N ARG A 40 -2.73 6.62 -48.17
CA ARG A 40 -2.94 6.39 -46.74
C ARG A 40 -4.40 6.17 -46.39
N ALA A 41 -4.68 5.08 -45.68
CA ALA A 41 -5.98 4.85 -45.07
C ALA A 41 -6.01 5.52 -43.69
N LEU A 42 -7.02 6.33 -43.45
CA LEU A 42 -7.28 6.92 -42.15
C LEU A 42 -8.04 5.88 -41.31
N MET A 43 -7.46 5.51 -40.17
CA MET A 43 -8.05 4.55 -39.24
C MET A 43 -8.44 5.28 -37.96
N LYS A 44 -9.75 5.37 -37.68
CA LYS A 44 -10.26 5.85 -36.39
C LYS A 44 -10.66 4.64 -35.56
N ILE A 45 -10.09 4.54 -34.36
CA ILE A 45 -10.40 3.50 -33.39
C ILE A 45 -11.29 4.13 -32.32
N SER A 46 -12.55 3.71 -32.24
CA SER A 46 -13.42 4.00 -31.10
C SER A 46 -13.14 2.96 -30.01
N VAL A 47 -12.83 3.43 -28.80
CA VAL A 47 -12.46 2.56 -27.70
C VAL A 47 -13.46 2.74 -26.57
N PHE A 48 -14.26 1.70 -26.30
CA PHE A 48 -15.03 1.59 -25.06
C PHE A 48 -14.09 1.12 -23.94
N ARG A 49 -13.96 1.92 -22.88
CA ARG A 49 -13.00 1.67 -21.79
C ARG A 49 -13.58 0.72 -20.76
N ASN A 50 -13.57 -0.58 -21.03
CA ASN A 50 -13.74 -1.58 -19.97
C ASN A 50 -12.36 -2.03 -19.47
N ARG A 51 -12.12 -1.88 -18.16
CA ARG A 51 -10.85 -2.24 -17.52
C ARG A 51 -11.00 -3.63 -16.92
N TYR A 52 -10.23 -4.59 -17.43
CA TYR A 52 -10.18 -5.95 -16.90
C TYR A 52 -8.81 -6.22 -16.28
N ALA A 53 -8.84 -6.85 -15.14
CA ALA A 53 -7.71 -7.52 -14.50
C ALA A 53 -8.28 -8.78 -13.87
N ASP A 54 -7.47 -9.82 -13.73
CA ASP A 54 -7.91 -11.02 -13.04
C ASP A 54 -8.38 -10.66 -11.61
N THR A 55 -9.45 -11.30 -11.17
CA THR A 55 -9.94 -11.14 -9.81
C THR A 55 -9.03 -11.88 -8.85
N VAL A 56 -8.70 -11.24 -7.73
CA VAL A 56 -7.74 -11.76 -6.77
C VAL A 56 -8.38 -11.81 -5.39
N ALA A 57 -8.20 -12.91 -4.69
CA ALA A 57 -8.61 -13.02 -3.30
C ALA A 57 -7.76 -12.07 -2.43
N LEU A 58 -8.44 -11.20 -1.69
CA LEU A 58 -7.78 -10.26 -0.78
C LEU A 58 -7.54 -10.92 0.59
N SER A 59 -6.35 -10.69 1.14
CA SER A 59 -6.01 -11.16 2.49
C SER A 59 -6.80 -10.42 3.56
N VAL A 60 -7.38 -11.15 4.52
CA VAL A 60 -8.08 -10.57 5.69
C VAL A 60 -7.08 -10.16 6.80
N LEU A 61 -5.80 -10.51 6.65
CA LEU A 61 -4.76 -10.31 7.67
C LEU A 61 -4.65 -8.85 8.15
N PRO A 62 -4.58 -7.82 7.29
CA PRO A 62 -4.49 -6.43 7.78
C PRO A 62 -5.69 -6.01 8.62
N GLY A 63 -6.89 -6.46 8.24
CA GLY A 63 -8.11 -6.22 9.02
C GLY A 63 -8.04 -6.88 10.40
N MET A 64 -7.64 -8.15 10.47
CA MET A 64 -7.52 -8.88 11.74
C MET A 64 -6.50 -8.24 12.69
N VAL A 65 -5.34 -7.84 12.17
CA VAL A 65 -4.29 -7.18 12.97
C VAL A 65 -4.78 -5.83 13.48
N MET A 66 -5.51 -5.06 12.66
CA MET A 66 -6.10 -3.78 13.07
C MET A 66 -7.09 -3.97 14.22
N VAL A 67 -8.02 -4.92 14.11
CA VAL A 67 -8.96 -5.24 15.20
C VAL A 67 -8.22 -5.68 16.45
N GLN A 68 -7.19 -6.51 16.33
CA GLN A 68 -6.38 -6.95 17.47
C GLN A 68 -5.67 -5.78 18.15
N MET A 69 -5.07 -4.86 17.38
CA MET A 69 -4.43 -3.65 17.91
C MET A 69 -5.44 -2.76 18.66
N LEU A 70 -6.63 -2.53 18.10
CA LEU A 70 -7.67 -1.73 18.75
C LEU A 70 -8.18 -2.40 20.03
N LEU A 71 -8.47 -3.70 19.99
CA LEU A 71 -8.97 -4.46 21.14
C LEU A 71 -7.95 -4.44 22.29
N MET A 72 -6.67 -4.62 21.99
CA MET A 72 -5.60 -4.47 22.99
C MET A 72 -5.53 -3.04 23.56
N GLY A 73 -5.78 -2.02 22.74
CA GLY A 73 -5.88 -0.63 23.17
C GLY A 73 -7.06 -0.39 24.14
N VAL A 74 -8.25 -0.94 23.84
CA VAL A 74 -9.43 -0.83 24.69
C VAL A 74 -9.22 -1.54 26.04
N ILE A 75 -8.66 -2.75 26.03
CA ILE A 75 -8.33 -3.48 27.27
C ILE A 75 -7.35 -2.67 28.12
N SER A 76 -6.32 -2.08 27.50
CA SER A 76 -5.35 -1.22 28.18
C SER A 76 -6.02 -0.01 28.85
N LEU A 77 -6.91 0.68 28.14
CA LEU A 77 -7.68 1.80 28.70
C LEU A 77 -8.55 1.38 29.88
N TYR A 78 -9.23 0.23 29.77
CA TYR A 78 -10.07 -0.30 30.85
C TYR A 78 -9.26 -0.61 32.11
N GLN A 79 -8.09 -1.24 31.96
CA GLN A 79 -7.20 -1.56 33.07
C GLN A 79 -6.65 -0.31 33.77
N ILE A 80 -6.36 0.76 33.02
CA ILE A 80 -5.93 2.05 33.57
C ILE A 80 -7.05 2.70 34.38
N MET A 81 -8.30 2.69 33.88
CA MET A 81 -9.45 3.29 34.57
C MET A 81 -9.93 2.48 35.78
N SER A 82 -9.75 1.16 35.77
CA SER A 82 -10.19 0.27 36.86
C SER A 82 -9.28 0.38 38.10
N HIS A 83 -7.98 0.67 37.93
CA HIS A 83 -7.02 0.64 39.04
C HIS A 83 -6.90 2.00 39.76
N LYS A 84 -7.63 2.18 40.87
CA LYS A 84 -7.64 3.43 41.66
C LYS A 84 -6.33 3.81 42.35
N GLN A 85 -5.35 2.90 42.50
CA GLN A 85 -4.20 3.11 43.40
C GLN A 85 -2.80 3.19 42.76
N SER A 86 -2.64 2.98 41.46
CA SER A 86 -1.31 3.13 40.82
C SER A 86 -1.37 3.37 39.31
N VAL A 87 -1.83 4.56 38.94
CA VAL A 87 -1.89 5.05 37.54
C VAL A 87 -0.53 4.94 36.83
N LEU A 88 0.58 5.10 37.56
CA LEU A 88 1.93 5.07 37.00
C LEU A 88 2.36 3.66 36.55
N LEU A 89 2.10 2.63 37.37
CA LEU A 89 2.52 1.25 37.10
C LEU A 89 1.68 0.60 36.01
N THR A 90 0.38 0.89 35.97
CA THR A 90 -0.50 0.45 34.87
C THR A 90 -0.12 1.12 33.55
N GLN A 91 0.26 2.40 33.55
CA GLN A 91 0.79 3.08 32.37
C GLN A 91 2.13 2.49 31.88
N ILE A 92 3.05 2.12 32.78
CA ILE A 92 4.33 1.47 32.43
C ILE A 92 4.10 0.05 31.88
N TRP A 93 3.18 -0.72 32.47
CA TRP A 93 2.86 -2.07 32.02
C TRP A 93 2.13 -2.07 30.67
N ALA A 94 1.12 -1.21 30.51
CA ALA A 94 0.46 -0.96 29.23
C ALA A 94 1.48 -0.56 28.16
N TYR A 95 2.40 0.34 28.51
CA TYR A 95 3.47 0.77 27.61
C TYR A 95 4.40 -0.38 27.19
N ARG A 96 4.85 -1.23 28.12
CA ARG A 96 5.70 -2.39 27.77
C ARG A 96 4.97 -3.48 27.00
N CYS A 97 3.68 -3.71 27.27
CA CYS A 97 2.87 -4.68 26.54
C CYS A 97 2.51 -4.17 25.13
N GLN A 98 2.27 -2.87 24.97
CA GLN A 98 1.89 -2.27 23.70
C GLN A 98 3.10 -1.97 22.80
N ASN A 99 4.24 -1.53 23.34
CA ASN A 99 5.48 -1.23 22.58
C ASN A 99 6.53 -2.34 22.55
N GLY A 100 6.34 -3.42 23.31
CA GLY A 100 7.37 -4.46 23.49
C GLY A 100 7.30 -5.58 22.45
N ARG A 101 6.64 -6.69 22.81
CA ARG A 101 6.68 -7.93 22.01
C ARG A 101 5.66 -7.96 20.88
N MET A 102 4.43 -7.52 21.12
CA MET A 102 3.35 -7.62 20.12
C MET A 102 3.54 -6.70 18.93
N GLN A 103 4.11 -5.50 19.12
CA GLN A 103 4.39 -4.57 18.02
C GLN A 103 5.37 -5.14 17.00
N VAL A 104 6.36 -5.92 17.43
CA VAL A 104 7.30 -6.59 16.50
C VAL A 104 6.56 -7.61 15.63
N PHE A 105 5.63 -8.37 16.23
CA PHE A 105 4.82 -9.32 15.47
C PHE A 105 3.88 -8.64 14.48
N TYR A 106 3.21 -7.56 14.88
CA TYR A 106 2.35 -6.79 13.97
C TYR A 106 3.15 -6.18 12.81
N LEU A 107 4.31 -5.60 13.11
CA LEU A 107 5.20 -5.06 12.07
C LEU A 107 5.65 -6.17 11.12
N ALA A 108 6.07 -7.32 11.63
CA ALA A 108 6.50 -8.45 10.80
C ALA A 108 5.37 -8.99 9.90
N GLN A 109 4.17 -9.20 10.45
CA GLN A 109 3.00 -9.68 9.71
C GLN A 109 2.62 -8.72 8.58
N ILE A 110 2.56 -7.42 8.85
CA ILE A 110 2.19 -6.43 7.84
C ILE A 110 3.31 -6.18 6.85
N THR A 111 4.57 -6.23 7.27
CA THR A 111 5.71 -6.16 6.35
C THR A 111 5.68 -7.33 5.38
N TYR A 112 5.44 -8.55 5.88
CA TYR A 112 5.27 -9.74 5.03
C TYR A 112 4.12 -9.56 4.04
N HIS A 113 2.95 -9.10 4.52
CA HIS A 113 1.79 -8.82 3.67
C HIS A 113 2.09 -7.79 2.57
N LEU A 114 2.75 -6.68 2.91
CA LEU A 114 3.14 -5.63 1.97
C LEU A 114 4.17 -6.13 0.95
N ILE A 115 5.13 -6.94 1.38
CA ILE A 115 6.16 -7.49 0.48
C ILE A 115 5.53 -8.43 -0.54
N TYR A 116 4.71 -9.38 -0.07
CA TYR A 116 4.13 -10.42 -0.93
C TYR A 116 3.06 -9.86 -1.88
N ASN A 117 2.24 -8.90 -1.41
CA ASN A 117 1.14 -8.33 -2.21
C ASN A 117 1.50 -6.99 -2.87
N SER A 118 2.77 -6.57 -2.79
CA SER A 118 3.30 -5.33 -3.39
C SER A 118 2.84 -5.16 -4.84
N ASP A 119 3.11 -6.17 -5.66
CA ASP A 119 2.89 -6.12 -7.09
C ASP A 119 1.40 -6.02 -7.41
N LEU A 120 0.55 -6.72 -6.65
CA LEU A 120 -0.90 -6.65 -6.76
C LEU A 120 -1.44 -5.25 -6.48
N TYR A 121 -0.96 -4.59 -5.43
CA TYR A 121 -1.35 -3.22 -5.12
C TYR A 121 -0.88 -2.23 -6.20
N TYR A 122 0.35 -2.38 -6.70
CA TYR A 122 0.83 -1.55 -7.79
C TYR A 122 0.03 -1.73 -9.07
N VAL A 123 -0.27 -2.97 -9.45
CA VAL A 123 -1.13 -3.28 -10.60
C VAL A 123 -2.46 -2.58 -10.48
N GLY A 124 -3.15 -2.76 -9.35
CA GLY A 124 -4.45 -2.16 -9.16
C GLY A 124 -4.42 -0.62 -9.20
N LEU A 125 -3.34 0.02 -8.72
CA LEU A 125 -3.16 1.48 -8.79
C LEU A 125 -2.88 1.94 -10.23
N VAL A 126 -2.07 1.18 -10.97
CA VAL A 126 -1.69 1.45 -12.37
C VAL A 126 -2.89 1.34 -13.30
N THR A 127 -3.70 0.30 -13.13
CA THR A 127 -4.90 0.05 -13.93
C THR A 127 -6.10 0.86 -13.42
N GLY A 128 -6.06 1.31 -12.16
CA GLY A 128 -7.19 1.94 -11.48
C GLY A 128 -8.36 0.98 -11.29
N THR A 129 -8.05 -0.26 -10.88
CA THR A 129 -9.02 -1.33 -10.59
C THR A 129 -9.00 -1.73 -9.12
N LEU A 130 -8.53 -0.85 -8.22
CA LEU A 130 -8.58 -1.11 -6.78
C LEU A 130 -10.04 -1.20 -6.30
N THR A 131 -10.40 -2.35 -5.74
CA THR A 131 -11.68 -2.55 -5.05
C THR A 131 -11.70 -1.81 -3.71
N VAL A 132 -12.88 -1.61 -3.12
CA VAL A 132 -13.00 -0.89 -1.83
C VAL A 132 -12.31 -1.67 -0.70
N GLU A 133 -12.37 -3.00 -0.74
CA GLU A 133 -11.72 -3.90 0.20
C GLU A 133 -10.19 -3.80 0.09
N SER A 134 -9.65 -3.70 -1.13
CA SER A 134 -8.23 -3.50 -1.36
C SER A 134 -7.73 -2.15 -0.84
N VAL A 135 -8.53 -1.08 -1.00
CA VAL A 135 -8.26 0.24 -0.42
C VAL A 135 -8.23 0.16 1.11
N ALA A 136 -9.21 -0.52 1.72
CA ALA A 136 -9.26 -0.70 3.17
C ALA A 136 -8.03 -1.47 3.67
N ASN A 137 -7.67 -2.59 3.03
CA ASN A 137 -6.51 -3.38 3.39
C ASN A 137 -5.20 -2.61 3.29
N LEU A 138 -5.03 -1.83 2.23
CA LEU A 138 -3.84 -1.00 2.04
C LEU A 138 -3.75 0.11 3.09
N THR A 139 -4.89 0.73 3.41
CA THR A 139 -5.01 1.73 4.48
C THR A 139 -4.65 1.14 5.85
N PHE A 140 -5.19 -0.02 6.19
CA PHE A 140 -4.87 -0.71 7.45
C PHE A 140 -3.41 -1.12 7.50
N SER A 141 -2.87 -1.66 6.40
CA SER A 141 -1.45 -2.02 6.31
C SER A 141 -0.56 -0.80 6.55
N PHE A 142 -0.88 0.35 5.92
CA PHE A 142 -0.16 1.59 6.15
C PHE A 142 -0.23 2.02 7.63
N PHE A 143 -1.42 2.03 8.23
CA PHE A 143 -1.61 2.41 9.62
C PHE A 143 -0.79 1.54 10.57
N ILE A 144 -0.95 0.22 10.47
CA ILE A 144 -0.29 -0.75 11.36
C ILE A 144 1.23 -0.68 11.20
N PHE A 145 1.70 -0.63 9.94
CA PHE A 145 3.12 -0.52 9.65
C PHE A 145 3.69 0.76 10.25
N SER A 146 3.12 1.92 9.90
CA SER A 146 3.59 3.23 10.33
C SER A 146 3.61 3.35 11.85
N TYR A 147 2.51 2.96 12.50
CA TYR A 147 2.38 3.00 13.96
C TYR A 147 3.43 2.10 14.63
N SER A 148 3.54 0.83 14.21
CA SER A 148 4.47 -0.12 14.82
C SER A 148 5.93 0.24 14.55
N PHE A 149 6.25 0.65 13.32
CA PHE A 149 7.60 0.98 12.89
C PHE A 149 8.16 2.19 13.66
N ILE A 150 7.38 3.28 13.74
CA ILE A 150 7.83 4.48 14.44
C ILE A 150 7.89 4.29 15.95
N ASN A 151 6.93 3.55 16.54
CA ASN A 151 6.99 3.25 17.97
C ASN A 151 8.21 2.40 18.34
N LEU A 152 8.55 1.39 17.51
CA LEU A 152 9.75 0.58 17.69
C LEU A 152 11.03 1.39 17.47
N ALA A 153 11.07 2.24 16.45
CA ALA A 153 12.21 3.13 16.19
C ALA A 153 12.47 4.07 17.36
N LYS A 154 11.43 4.72 17.89
CA LYS A 154 11.52 5.59 19.07
C LYS A 154 11.91 4.78 20.32
N ALA A 155 11.35 3.58 20.52
CA ALA A 155 11.72 2.72 21.65
C ALA A 155 13.21 2.31 21.65
N ARG A 156 13.82 2.15 20.47
CA ARG A 156 15.27 1.83 20.34
C ARG A 156 16.19 3.04 20.39
N SER A 157 15.67 4.26 20.21
CA SER A 157 16.48 5.49 20.22
C SER A 157 17.04 5.86 21.60
N GLY A 158 16.72 5.13 22.67
CA GLY A 158 17.24 5.40 24.02
C GLY A 158 16.61 6.62 24.70
N GLU A 159 15.86 7.45 23.98
CA GLU A 159 14.97 8.48 24.52
C GLU A 159 13.70 7.87 25.13
N GLN A 160 13.91 6.94 26.06
CA GLN A 160 12.88 6.20 26.77
C GLN A 160 12.38 6.95 28.00
N GLN A 161 12.75 8.22 28.17
CA GLN A 161 12.02 9.10 29.07
C GLN A 161 10.65 9.40 28.46
N LEU A 162 9.63 9.46 29.32
CA LEU A 162 8.23 9.74 29.01
C LEU A 162 8.07 11.08 28.26
N ASP A 163 8.42 11.15 26.98
CA ASP A 163 8.01 12.27 26.15
C ASP A 163 6.55 12.08 25.74
N ARG A 164 5.70 12.29 26.75
CA ARG A 164 4.24 12.26 26.64
C ARG A 164 3.77 13.18 25.50
N TYR A 165 4.47 14.28 25.25
CA TYR A 165 4.12 15.21 24.18
C TYR A 165 4.35 14.56 22.82
N SER A 166 5.54 14.00 22.54
CA SER A 166 5.76 13.32 21.25
C SER A 166 4.81 12.15 21.00
N ARG A 167 4.51 11.36 22.04
CA ARG A 167 3.60 10.23 21.90
C ARG A 167 2.16 10.67 21.61
N LEU A 168 1.64 11.64 22.38
CA LEU A 168 0.28 12.14 22.18
C LEU A 168 0.14 12.83 20.81
N THR A 169 1.16 13.58 20.39
CA THR A 169 1.24 14.16 19.05
C THR A 169 1.22 13.07 17.98
N TRP A 170 2.05 12.02 18.12
CA TRP A 170 2.08 10.91 17.16
C TRP A 170 0.74 10.16 17.07
N GLU A 171 0.15 9.77 18.20
CA GLU A 171 -1.14 9.07 18.24
C GLU A 171 -2.27 9.91 17.61
N THR A 172 -2.28 11.23 17.85
CA THR A 172 -3.26 12.15 17.27
C THR A 172 -3.02 12.35 15.76
N MET A 173 -1.77 12.55 15.35
CA MET A 173 -1.42 12.67 13.94
C MET A 173 -1.74 11.39 13.18
N GLN A 174 -1.58 10.22 13.78
CA GLN A 174 -1.84 8.94 13.12
C GLN A 174 -3.32 8.78 12.71
N ILE A 175 -4.27 9.32 13.48
CA ILE A 175 -5.70 9.36 13.10
C ILE A 175 -5.89 10.20 11.83
N LEU A 176 -5.30 11.40 11.81
CA LEU A 176 -5.39 12.31 10.66
C LEU A 176 -4.71 11.71 9.43
N ILE A 177 -3.48 11.20 9.59
CA ILE A 177 -2.71 10.56 8.52
C ILE A 177 -3.50 9.40 7.93
N THR A 178 -4.05 8.51 8.76
CA THR A 178 -4.80 7.34 8.27
C THR A 178 -6.05 7.76 7.51
N THR A 179 -6.76 8.78 7.99
CA THR A 179 -7.92 9.35 7.30
C THR A 179 -7.52 9.97 5.95
N CYS A 180 -6.41 10.70 5.90
CA CYS A 180 -5.87 11.28 4.67
C CYS A 180 -5.44 10.20 3.67
N VAL A 181 -4.78 9.14 4.13
CA VAL A 181 -4.37 8.00 3.29
C VAL A 181 -5.60 7.28 2.73
N ALA A 182 -6.61 7.01 3.57
CA ALA A 182 -7.86 6.38 3.14
C ALA A 182 -8.58 7.24 2.07
N ALA A 183 -8.73 8.53 2.30
CA ALA A 183 -9.37 9.46 1.37
C ALA A 183 -8.60 9.57 0.05
N SER A 184 -7.26 9.65 0.13
CA SER A 184 -6.39 9.73 -1.06
C SER A 184 -6.49 8.46 -1.89
N LEU A 185 -6.34 7.29 -1.27
CA LEU A 185 -6.47 6.00 -1.94
C LEU A 185 -7.87 5.82 -2.54
N TYR A 186 -8.92 6.23 -1.83
CA TYR A 186 -10.29 6.15 -2.33
C TYR A 186 -10.51 7.06 -3.55
N SER A 187 -9.95 8.27 -3.54
CA SER A 187 -10.06 9.23 -4.65
C SER A 187 -9.36 8.73 -5.92
N ILE A 188 -8.19 8.10 -5.76
CA ILE A 188 -7.39 7.61 -6.89
C ILE A 188 -7.72 6.16 -7.31
N ARG A 189 -8.59 5.45 -6.60
CA ARG A 189 -8.85 4.01 -6.83
C ARG A 189 -9.30 3.67 -8.25
N SER A 190 -10.05 4.57 -8.88
CA SER A 190 -10.58 4.42 -10.26
C SER A 190 -9.75 5.20 -11.29
N GLN A 191 -8.71 5.90 -10.85
CA GLN A 191 -7.79 6.62 -11.72
C GLN A 191 -6.62 5.70 -12.07
N SER A 192 -6.21 5.70 -13.33
CA SER A 192 -5.09 4.88 -13.77
C SER A 192 -3.78 5.65 -13.58
N LEU A 193 -2.97 5.24 -12.60
CA LEU A 193 -1.68 5.86 -12.27
C LEU A 193 -0.54 5.19 -13.04
N SER A 194 -0.55 5.29 -14.37
CA SER A 194 0.43 4.54 -15.18
C SER A 194 1.88 4.98 -15.00
N TRP A 195 2.10 6.20 -14.54
CA TRP A 195 3.43 6.72 -14.21
C TRP A 195 4.16 5.83 -13.19
N ILE A 196 3.44 5.08 -12.35
CA ILE A 196 4.04 4.14 -11.40
C ILE A 196 4.89 3.09 -12.13
N VAL A 197 4.40 2.56 -13.26
CA VAL A 197 5.18 1.59 -14.05
C VAL A 197 6.34 2.28 -14.75
N ASP A 198 6.12 3.48 -15.29
CA ASP A 198 7.16 4.19 -16.04
C ASP A 198 8.39 4.54 -15.17
N TYR A 199 8.18 4.80 -13.87
CA TYR A 199 9.25 5.12 -12.92
C TYR A 199 9.74 3.96 -12.06
N ASN A 200 8.84 3.05 -11.67
CA ASN A 200 9.13 2.00 -10.69
C ASN A 200 9.04 0.58 -11.30
N GLY A 201 8.74 0.44 -12.58
CA GLY A 201 8.52 -0.85 -13.21
C GLY A 201 9.26 -1.01 -14.54
N GLN A 202 9.41 -2.26 -14.95
CA GLN A 202 9.89 -2.61 -16.28
C GLN A 202 9.03 -3.73 -16.85
N LEU A 203 8.51 -3.55 -18.07
CA LEU A 203 7.85 -4.62 -18.80
C LEU A 203 8.91 -5.53 -19.44
N LEU A 204 8.93 -6.78 -19.03
CA LEU A 204 9.83 -7.81 -19.54
C LEU A 204 9.06 -8.77 -20.45
N ARG A 205 9.70 -9.18 -21.54
CA ARG A 205 9.22 -10.26 -22.42
C ARG A 205 10.03 -11.52 -22.17
N GLN A 206 9.41 -12.68 -22.21
CA GLN A 206 10.06 -13.97 -22.00
C GLN A 206 11.21 -14.23 -23.01
N THR A 207 11.18 -13.58 -24.18
CA THR A 207 12.27 -13.64 -25.16
C THR A 207 13.58 -12.99 -24.68
N THR A 208 13.54 -12.13 -23.66
CA THR A 208 14.71 -11.46 -23.08
C THR A 208 15.38 -12.29 -21.99
N THR A 209 16.68 -12.10 -21.76
CA THR A 209 17.44 -12.83 -20.72
C THR A 209 16.88 -12.63 -19.31
N LEU A 210 16.48 -11.40 -18.98
CA LEU A 210 15.83 -11.06 -17.71
C LEU A 210 14.41 -11.64 -17.64
N GLY A 211 13.64 -11.57 -18.73
CA GLY A 211 12.28 -12.11 -18.78
C GLY A 211 12.24 -13.63 -18.54
N LYS A 212 13.18 -14.40 -19.09
CA LYS A 212 13.29 -15.85 -18.79
C LYS A 212 13.48 -16.17 -17.32
N LYS A 213 14.11 -15.26 -16.57
CA LYS A 213 14.38 -15.45 -15.14
C LYS A 213 13.16 -15.12 -14.27
N TYR A 214 12.42 -14.07 -14.61
CA TYR A 214 11.39 -13.49 -13.74
C TYR A 214 9.95 -13.74 -14.19
N CYS A 215 9.69 -13.86 -15.50
CA CYS A 215 8.33 -14.07 -16.01
C CYS A 215 7.85 -15.52 -15.91
N GLY A 216 8.75 -16.47 -15.61
CA GLY A 216 8.39 -17.87 -15.45
C GLY A 216 7.74 -18.44 -16.72
N LEU A 217 6.49 -18.90 -16.57
CA LEU A 217 5.69 -19.50 -17.64
C LEU A 217 4.94 -18.46 -18.51
N HIS A 218 4.97 -17.18 -18.16
CA HIS A 218 4.25 -16.14 -18.90
C HIS A 218 5.10 -15.51 -20.01
N ASP A 219 4.46 -15.18 -21.13
CA ASP A 219 5.09 -14.53 -22.29
C ASP A 219 5.58 -13.11 -21.97
N SER A 220 4.87 -12.41 -21.09
CA SER A 220 5.30 -11.10 -20.60
C SER A 220 4.93 -10.89 -19.13
N CYS A 221 5.79 -10.15 -18.42
CA CYS A 221 5.57 -9.81 -17.03
C CYS A 221 6.08 -8.40 -16.72
N PHE A 222 5.55 -7.76 -15.69
CA PHE A 222 6.13 -6.53 -15.15
C PHE A 222 6.92 -6.85 -13.90
N LEU A 223 8.13 -6.29 -13.84
CA LEU A 223 8.99 -6.34 -12.68
C LEU A 223 8.98 -4.96 -12.01
N MET A 224 8.53 -4.90 -10.76
CA MET A 224 8.62 -3.68 -9.95
C MET A 224 9.99 -3.62 -9.26
N HIS A 225 10.67 -2.47 -9.33
CA HIS A 225 11.99 -2.27 -8.75
C HIS A 225 11.92 -2.01 -7.24
N VAL A 226 10.98 -1.17 -6.80
CA VAL A 226 10.79 -0.84 -5.38
C VAL A 226 9.52 -1.51 -4.87
N ASN A 227 9.66 -2.26 -3.78
CA ASN A 227 8.56 -2.89 -3.08
C ASN A 227 7.75 -1.87 -2.27
N LEU A 228 6.44 -2.06 -2.20
CA LEU A 228 5.55 -1.20 -1.45
C LEU A 228 5.94 -1.04 0.03
N ALA A 229 6.48 -2.08 0.67
CA ALA A 229 6.95 -2.01 2.05
C ALA A 229 8.05 -0.93 2.25
N VAL A 230 8.93 -0.75 1.26
CA VAL A 230 9.98 0.28 1.29
C VAL A 230 9.34 1.67 1.15
N VAL A 231 8.37 1.82 0.24
CA VAL A 231 7.64 3.10 0.08
C VAL A 231 6.94 3.49 1.38
N VAL A 232 6.23 2.54 2.01
CA VAL A 232 5.57 2.78 3.30
C VAL A 232 6.60 3.15 4.38
N ALA A 233 7.74 2.47 4.46
CA ALA A 233 8.79 2.79 5.43
C ALA A 233 9.36 4.21 5.27
N VAL A 234 9.62 4.64 4.03
CA VAL A 234 10.12 6.00 3.74
C VAL A 234 9.09 7.05 4.16
N VAL A 235 7.82 6.86 3.76
CA VAL A 235 6.72 7.77 4.11
C VAL A 235 6.52 7.82 5.63
N SER A 236 6.49 6.66 6.30
CA SER A 236 6.37 6.59 7.76
C SER A 236 7.52 7.28 8.46
N THR A 237 8.76 7.14 7.99
CA THR A 237 9.93 7.82 8.55
C THR A 237 9.79 9.34 8.44
N ALA A 238 9.38 9.84 7.26
CA ALA A 238 9.14 11.27 7.06
C ALA A 238 8.06 11.80 8.01
N LEU A 239 6.95 11.07 8.16
CA LEU A 239 5.87 11.42 9.09
C LEU A 239 6.30 11.35 10.57
N GLY A 240 7.15 10.38 10.92
CA GLY A 240 7.73 10.29 12.26
C GLY A 240 8.61 11.50 12.59
N LEU A 241 9.41 11.96 11.62
CA LEU A 241 10.24 13.16 11.77
C LEU A 241 9.39 14.43 11.88
N THR A 242 8.31 14.56 11.12
CA THR A 242 7.40 15.72 11.26
C THR A 242 6.73 15.73 12.63
N ALA A 243 6.29 14.58 13.14
CA ALA A 243 5.72 14.48 14.49
C ALA A 243 6.73 14.86 15.59
N LEU A 244 7.99 14.42 15.47
CA LEU A 244 9.06 14.81 16.39
C LEU A 244 9.34 16.32 16.35
N SER A 245 9.35 16.92 15.15
CA SER A 245 9.52 18.37 15.02
C SER A 245 8.35 19.13 15.65
N ALA A 246 7.11 18.67 15.42
CA ALA A 246 5.91 19.28 15.96
C ALA A 246 5.86 19.20 17.50
N SER A 247 6.26 18.07 18.08
CA SER A 247 6.32 17.92 19.54
C SER A 247 7.38 18.83 20.17
N TYR A 248 8.53 19.00 19.52
CA TYR A 248 9.56 19.94 19.98
C TYR A 248 9.06 21.39 20.02
N PHE A 249 8.30 21.83 19.01
CA PHE A 249 7.68 23.16 19.04
C PHE A 249 6.58 23.29 20.10
N ALA A 250 5.81 22.23 20.34
CA ALA A 250 4.77 22.21 21.36
C ALA A 250 5.34 22.30 22.80
N GLN A 251 6.53 21.73 23.04
CA GLN A 251 7.22 21.82 24.34
C GLN A 251 7.87 23.19 24.61
N LYS A 252 8.24 23.92 23.55
CA LYS A 252 8.84 25.26 23.69
C LYS A 252 7.83 26.36 24.06
N ARG A 253 6.54 26.05 24.08
CA ARG A 253 5.44 26.98 24.29
C ARG A 253 4.83 26.79 25.67
#